data_AF-A0A8S9G3L7-F1
#
_entry.id   AF-A0A8S9G3L7-F1
#
_cell.length_a   1.000
_cell.length_b   1.000
_cell.length_c   1.000
_cell.angle_alpha   90.00
_cell.angle_beta   90.00
_cell.angle_gamma   90.00
#
_symmetry.space_group_name_H-M   'P 1'
#
loop_
_entity.id
_entity.type
_entity.pdbx_description
1 polymer ?
#
loop_
_entity_poly.entity_id
_entity_poly.type
_entity_poly.pdbx_seq_one_letter_code
_entity_poly.pdbx_strand_id
1 'polypeptide(L)'
;MSCLPEEDAKCHSTVVSGWFSEPPHPRSSGKRDKAVYFNNPMWPGEAHSLKVEKVLFKDKSDYQEVLVFESATYGKVLVLDGILQLTEKDEFAYQEMIAHLPLCSTPSPKNVLVVGGGDGGVLREISRHSSVEVIDICEIDKMVIDVSKKFFPELAVGFEDPRVQLHIGDDGYRCKYMVSKKFFPELAVGFEDPRVQLHIGDAVEFLRNSPEGKYDAIIVDSSDPVGPAQALVEKPFFETLARALKPGGVLCNMAESMWLHTHLIEDMISVCRQTFKTVQYAWSSVPTYPSGVIGFILCSTDGPAVDFKNPINPIEKLDGAMTYKREMKFYNSDVSKKFFPELAVGFEDPRVQLHIGDAVEFLRNSPEGKYDAIIVDSSDPVGPAQALVEKPFFETLARALKPGGVLCNMAESMWLHTHLIEDMISVCSQTFKTVQYAWSSVPTYPSGVIGFILCSTDGPSVDFKNPINPIEKLDGAMTYKREMKFYNSDMHRAAFALPTFLRREVASLLSSSS
;
A
#
# COMPACT_ATOMS: atom_id res chain seq x y z
N MET A 1 17.02 35.38 -13.82
CA MET A 1 15.66 35.75 -14.24
C MET A 1 14.73 34.74 -13.57
N SER A 2 14.21 34.99 -12.37
CA SER A 2 13.07 35.88 -12.10
C SER A 2 11.77 35.34 -12.69
N CYS A 3 11.29 34.21 -12.16
CA CYS A 3 9.87 33.87 -12.25
C CYS A 3 9.07 34.95 -11.49
N LEU A 4 7.99 35.44 -12.09
CA LEU A 4 7.00 36.29 -11.43
C LEU A 4 5.64 35.57 -11.45
N PRO A 5 4.78 35.76 -10.43
CA PRO A 5 3.52 35.03 -10.26
C PRO A 5 2.33 35.80 -10.84
N GLU A 6 1.19 35.11 -11.00
CA GLU A 6 -0.15 35.69 -11.20
C GLU A 6 -1.21 34.56 -11.12
N GLU A 7 -2.47 34.84 -10.82
CA GLU A 7 -3.01 35.25 -9.49
C GLU A 7 -4.34 34.47 -9.31
N ASP A 8 -4.82 34.14 -8.11
CA ASP A 8 -4.32 34.42 -6.76
C ASP A 8 -4.41 33.15 -5.88
N ALA A 9 -3.51 33.00 -4.90
CA ALA A 9 -3.46 31.87 -3.98
C ALA A 9 -2.97 32.32 -2.58
N LYS A 10 -3.84 33.00 -1.83
CA LYS A 10 -3.55 33.46 -0.45
C LYS A 10 -3.99 32.44 0.59
N CYS A 11 -3.15 31.45 0.85
CA CYS A 11 -3.17 30.68 2.10
C CYS A 11 -2.14 31.21 3.11
N HIS A 12 -2.34 30.85 4.38
CA HIS A 12 -1.45 31.21 5.48
C HIS A 12 -0.06 30.54 5.33
N SER A 13 0.98 31.08 5.97
CA SER A 13 2.38 30.66 5.80
C SER A 13 2.73 29.27 6.38
N THR A 14 1.74 28.40 6.57
CA THR A 14 1.86 27.09 7.24
C THR A 14 0.97 25.99 6.64
N VAL A 15 0.18 26.25 5.59
CA VAL A 15 -0.72 25.23 4.97
C VAL A 15 -0.74 25.37 3.45
N VAL A 16 -0.66 24.24 2.74
CA VAL A 16 -0.75 24.15 1.26
C VAL A 16 -2.22 23.89 0.85
N SER A 17 -2.68 24.43 -0.27
CA SER A 17 -4.06 24.30 -0.74
C SER A 17 -4.39 22.88 -1.25
N GLY A 18 -5.52 22.33 -0.79
CA GLY A 18 -5.87 20.90 -0.90
C GLY A 18 -6.28 20.34 -2.28
N TRP A 19 -6.58 19.03 -2.28
CA TRP A 19 -6.39 18.12 -3.43
C TRP A 19 -7.64 17.77 -4.26
N PHE A 20 -8.65 18.66 -4.32
CA PHE A 20 -9.95 18.31 -4.91
C PHE A 20 -10.44 19.30 -5.96
N SER A 21 -11.06 18.78 -7.00
CA SER A 21 -11.77 19.58 -8.00
C SER A 21 -13.24 19.73 -7.59
N GLU A 22 -13.67 20.98 -7.37
CA GLU A 22 -15.10 21.28 -7.40
C GLU A 22 -15.63 21.15 -8.84
N PRO A 23 -16.83 20.57 -9.05
CA PRO A 23 -17.55 20.72 -10.31
C PRO A 23 -17.90 22.20 -10.52
N PRO A 24 -17.69 22.79 -11.72
CA PRO A 24 -17.92 24.20 -11.95
C PRO A 24 -19.38 24.60 -11.71
N HIS A 25 -19.59 25.58 -10.84
CA HIS A 25 -20.93 26.07 -10.49
C HIS A 25 -21.62 26.71 -11.73
N PRO A 26 -22.83 26.26 -12.11
CA PRO A 26 -23.53 26.81 -13.28
C PRO A 26 -24.08 28.22 -13.00
N ARG A 27 -23.29 29.25 -13.30
CA ARG A 27 -23.76 30.64 -13.44
C ARG A 27 -23.94 31.03 -14.90
N SER A 28 -24.82 31.99 -15.16
CA SER A 28 -25.38 32.33 -16.47
C SER A 28 -24.44 33.10 -17.43
N SER A 29 -23.14 32.88 -17.36
CA SER A 29 -22.11 33.75 -17.98
C SER A 29 -21.06 33.03 -18.84
N GLY A 30 -21.43 31.89 -19.45
CA GLY A 30 -20.85 31.39 -20.71
C GLY A 30 -19.38 30.92 -20.73
N LYS A 31 -18.62 31.10 -19.65
CA LYS A 31 -17.26 30.55 -19.49
C LYS A 31 -17.33 29.26 -18.68
N ARG A 32 -16.55 28.25 -19.08
CA ARG A 32 -16.21 27.12 -18.20
C ARG A 32 -15.07 27.57 -17.30
N ASP A 33 -15.20 27.34 -16.00
CA ASP A 33 -14.02 27.42 -15.12
C ASP A 33 -13.05 26.29 -15.47
N LYS A 34 -11.76 26.52 -15.21
CA LYS A 34 -10.70 25.54 -15.45
C LYS A 34 -10.51 24.70 -14.18
N ALA A 35 -10.28 23.40 -14.35
CA ALA A 35 -9.74 22.59 -13.25
C ALA A 35 -8.39 23.16 -12.80
N VAL A 36 -8.20 23.26 -11.49
CA VAL A 36 -6.97 23.74 -10.86
C VAL A 36 -6.27 22.54 -10.23
N TYR A 37 -4.95 22.48 -10.37
CA TYR A 37 -4.11 21.41 -9.85
C TYR A 37 -2.99 22.03 -9.01
N PHE A 38 -2.70 21.43 -7.85
CA PHE A 38 -1.65 21.83 -6.93
C PHE A 38 -0.72 20.63 -6.69
N ASN A 39 0.51 20.89 -6.24
CA ASN A 39 1.62 19.94 -6.26
C ASN A 39 2.17 19.75 -4.83
N ASN A 40 2.34 18.52 -4.35
CA ASN A 40 3.03 18.30 -3.07
C ASN A 40 4.53 18.55 -3.28
N PRO A 41 5.24 19.27 -2.39
CA PRO A 41 6.71 19.22 -2.37
C PRO A 41 7.28 17.79 -2.23
N MET A 42 6.55 16.85 -1.61
CA MET A 42 7.00 15.46 -1.37
C MET A 42 6.95 14.56 -2.62
N TRP A 43 6.03 14.80 -3.57
CA TRP A 43 5.89 14.01 -4.81
C TRP A 43 5.68 14.92 -6.03
N PRO A 44 6.72 15.67 -6.44
CA PRO A 44 6.57 16.75 -7.40
C PRO A 44 6.37 16.23 -8.84
N GLY A 45 5.19 16.52 -9.41
CA GLY A 45 4.85 16.23 -10.80
C GLY A 45 3.90 15.03 -11.00
N GLU A 46 3.51 14.35 -9.93
CA GLU A 46 2.47 13.31 -9.94
C GLU A 46 1.30 13.69 -9.01
N ALA A 47 0.11 13.13 -9.29
CA ALA A 47 -1.08 13.33 -8.47
C ALA A 47 -2.07 12.18 -8.66
N HIS A 48 -2.52 11.57 -7.56
CA HIS A 48 -3.69 10.69 -7.58
C HIS A 48 -4.97 11.53 -7.51
N SER A 49 -6.02 11.13 -8.24
CA SER A 49 -7.27 11.89 -8.36
C SER A 49 -8.48 10.99 -8.19
N LEU A 50 -9.24 11.21 -7.11
CA LEU A 50 -10.50 10.51 -6.86
C LEU A 50 -11.69 11.38 -7.28
N LYS A 51 -12.66 10.80 -7.98
CA LYS A 51 -13.93 11.47 -8.32
C LYS A 51 -14.79 11.61 -7.06
N VAL A 52 -14.92 12.83 -6.56
CA VAL A 52 -15.86 13.19 -5.50
C VAL A 52 -17.30 13.04 -6.02
N GLU A 53 -18.16 12.39 -5.25
CA GLU A 53 -19.62 12.43 -5.45
C GLU A 53 -20.25 13.46 -4.51
N LYS A 54 -19.78 13.54 -3.26
CA LYS A 54 -20.35 14.40 -2.23
C LYS A 54 -19.35 14.69 -1.09
N VAL A 55 -19.16 15.96 -0.74
CA VAL A 55 -18.46 16.33 0.51
C VAL A 55 -19.38 16.04 1.70
N LEU A 56 -18.88 15.34 2.72
CA LEU A 56 -19.62 14.93 3.91
C LEU A 56 -19.28 15.80 5.14
N PHE A 57 -18.02 16.22 5.23
CA PHE A 57 -17.53 17.15 6.26
C PHE A 57 -16.30 17.90 5.73
N LYS A 58 -16.18 19.18 6.07
CA LYS A 58 -14.94 19.94 5.95
C LYS A 58 -14.92 21.03 7.02
N ASP A 59 -13.88 21.04 7.85
CA ASP A 59 -13.59 22.10 8.83
C ASP A 59 -12.07 22.12 9.09
N LYS A 60 -11.59 23.01 9.98
CA LYS A 60 -10.19 23.03 10.44
C LYS A 60 -10.12 22.91 11.96
N SER A 61 -9.31 21.97 12.45
CA SER A 61 -8.95 21.85 13.87
C SER A 61 -7.83 22.83 14.24
N ASP A 62 -7.44 22.85 15.51
CA ASP A 62 -6.26 23.59 15.97
C ASP A 62 -4.96 23.07 15.29
N TYR A 63 -4.98 21.86 14.74
CA TYR A 63 -3.83 21.18 14.13
C TYR A 63 -3.85 21.26 12.59
N GLN A 64 -4.96 20.85 11.94
CA GLN A 64 -5.00 20.57 10.49
C GLN A 64 -6.40 20.81 9.87
N GLU A 65 -6.48 21.02 8.55
CA GLU A 65 -7.75 20.93 7.80
C GLU A 65 -8.21 19.46 7.76
N VAL A 66 -9.44 19.20 8.16
CA VAL A 66 -10.04 17.85 8.17
C VAL A 66 -11.18 17.80 7.15
N LEU A 67 -11.06 16.93 6.15
CA LEU A 67 -12.03 16.76 5.07
C LEU A 67 -12.44 15.28 4.95
N VAL A 68 -13.74 15.04 4.85
CA VAL A 68 -14.31 13.74 4.49
C VAL A 68 -15.27 13.89 3.32
N PHE A 69 -15.12 13.02 2.32
CA PHE A 69 -16.01 12.97 1.17
C PHE A 69 -16.32 11.54 0.75
N GLU A 70 -17.43 11.38 0.03
CA GLU A 70 -17.89 10.16 -0.62
C GLU A 70 -17.37 10.15 -2.06
N SER A 71 -16.63 9.11 -2.45
CA SER A 71 -16.02 8.96 -3.77
C SER A 71 -16.75 7.92 -4.63
N ALA A 72 -16.68 8.10 -5.95
CA ALA A 72 -17.46 7.28 -6.89
C ALA A 72 -17.05 5.79 -6.96
N THR A 73 -15.85 5.43 -6.51
CA THR A 73 -15.26 4.09 -6.70
C THR A 73 -14.38 3.58 -5.55
N TYR A 74 -14.16 4.38 -4.49
CA TYR A 74 -13.32 4.03 -3.32
C TYR A 74 -14.07 4.16 -1.98
N GLY A 75 -15.39 4.39 -2.01
CA GLY A 75 -16.18 4.65 -0.80
C GLY A 75 -15.89 6.01 -0.18
N LYS A 76 -16.04 6.15 1.13
CA LYS A 76 -15.64 7.35 1.86
C LYS A 76 -14.12 7.47 1.97
N VAL A 77 -13.64 8.72 2.01
CA VAL A 77 -12.23 9.10 2.02
C VAL A 77 -11.98 10.11 3.13
N LEU A 78 -10.94 9.90 3.93
CA LEU A 78 -10.46 10.85 4.95
C LEU A 78 -9.21 11.57 4.46
N VAL A 79 -9.13 12.86 4.73
CA VAL A 79 -8.06 13.76 4.26
C VAL A 79 -7.67 14.72 5.37
N LEU A 80 -6.36 14.87 5.62
CA LEU A 80 -5.78 15.79 6.62
C LEU A 80 -4.75 16.72 5.95
N ASP A 81 -4.91 18.05 6.12
CA ASP A 81 -4.18 19.12 5.42
C ASP A 81 -4.03 18.87 3.89
N GLY A 82 -5.04 18.22 3.30
CA GLY A 82 -5.10 17.86 1.89
C GLY A 82 -4.53 16.48 1.52
N ILE A 83 -3.72 15.86 2.39
CA ILE A 83 -3.16 14.52 2.17
C ILE A 83 -4.21 13.46 2.49
N LEU A 84 -4.45 12.54 1.56
CA LEU A 84 -5.35 11.39 1.75
C LEU A 84 -4.76 10.47 2.82
N GLN A 85 -5.54 10.15 3.85
CA GLN A 85 -5.13 9.23 4.92
C GLN A 85 -5.65 7.81 4.71
N LEU A 86 -6.90 7.66 4.25
CA LEU A 86 -7.47 6.34 3.95
C LEU A 86 -8.67 6.42 3.00
N THR A 87 -9.03 5.27 2.41
CA THR A 87 -10.35 5.04 1.81
C THR A 87 -10.94 3.72 2.29
N GLU A 88 -12.27 3.61 2.32
CA GLU A 88 -12.98 2.36 2.68
C GLU A 88 -12.67 1.18 1.74
N LYS A 89 -12.04 1.41 0.58
CA LYS A 89 -11.70 0.37 -0.39
C LYS A 89 -10.31 -0.25 -0.18
N ASP A 90 -9.36 0.47 0.41
CA ASP A 90 -7.97 0.02 0.53
C ASP A 90 -7.29 0.24 1.90
N GLU A 91 -8.01 0.78 2.90
CA GLU A 91 -7.56 0.88 4.31
C GLU A 91 -6.89 -0.39 4.82
N PHE A 92 -7.45 -1.56 4.51
CA PHE A 92 -7.03 -2.83 5.10
C PHE A 92 -5.59 -3.20 4.71
N ALA A 93 -5.12 -2.80 3.53
CA ALA A 93 -3.75 -3.10 3.09
C ALA A 93 -2.69 -2.23 3.77
N TYR A 94 -3.10 -1.14 4.42
CA TYR A 94 -2.28 -0.39 5.37
C TYR A 94 -2.48 -0.93 6.80
N GLN A 95 -3.72 -1.02 7.26
CA GLN A 95 -4.08 -1.30 8.65
C GLN A 95 -3.76 -2.74 9.09
N GLU A 96 -4.07 -3.76 8.28
CA GLU A 96 -3.64 -5.15 8.57
C GLU A 96 -2.11 -5.21 8.64
N MET A 97 -1.40 -4.53 7.74
CA MET A 97 0.06 -4.61 7.65
C MET A 97 0.75 -3.91 8.84
N ILE A 98 0.39 -2.66 9.14
CA ILE A 98 1.05 -1.90 10.21
C ILE A 98 0.78 -2.51 11.59
N ALA A 99 -0.41 -3.12 11.79
CA ALA A 99 -0.75 -3.83 13.02
C ALA A 99 -0.13 -5.24 13.09
N HIS A 100 -0.17 -6.03 12.01
CA HIS A 100 0.18 -7.45 12.09
C HIS A 100 1.68 -7.72 11.89
N LEU A 101 2.43 -6.89 11.15
CA LEU A 101 3.89 -7.03 11.03
C LEU A 101 4.61 -7.08 12.41
N PRO A 102 4.37 -6.16 13.37
CA PRO A 102 4.98 -6.25 14.70
C PRO A 102 4.34 -7.36 15.56
N LEU A 103 3.01 -7.49 15.56
CA LEU A 103 2.31 -8.38 16.50
C LEU A 103 2.50 -9.86 16.15
N CYS A 104 2.50 -10.24 14.86
CA CYS A 104 2.71 -11.63 14.43
C CYS A 104 4.17 -12.09 14.61
N SER A 105 5.14 -11.18 14.65
CA SER A 105 6.54 -11.45 15.03
C SER A 105 6.76 -11.47 16.55
N THR A 106 5.75 -11.17 17.36
CA THR A 106 5.80 -11.22 18.83
C THR A 106 5.08 -12.48 19.35
N PRO A 107 5.68 -13.30 20.25
CA PRO A 107 5.08 -14.57 20.67
C PRO A 107 3.72 -14.47 21.39
N SER A 108 3.48 -13.38 22.13
CA SER A 108 2.22 -13.12 22.86
C SER A 108 2.19 -11.66 23.34
N PRO A 109 1.96 -10.68 22.44
CA PRO A 109 1.88 -9.26 22.83
C PRO A 109 0.70 -9.02 23.78
N LYS A 110 0.91 -8.24 24.85
CA LYS A 110 -0.07 -7.95 25.91
C LYS A 110 -0.40 -6.46 26.04
N ASN A 111 0.61 -5.61 25.97
CA ASN A 111 0.53 -4.16 26.14
C ASN A 111 0.98 -3.52 24.83
N VAL A 112 0.04 -2.94 24.08
CA VAL A 112 0.30 -2.31 22.79
C VAL A 112 0.05 -0.81 22.90
N LEU A 113 0.90 0.01 22.29
CA LEU A 113 0.66 1.44 22.11
C LEU A 113 0.47 1.74 20.62
N VAL A 114 -0.49 2.60 20.30
CA VAL A 114 -0.63 3.27 19.00
C VAL A 114 -0.34 4.76 19.19
N VAL A 115 0.46 5.35 18.29
CA VAL A 115 0.65 6.80 18.16
C VAL A 115 0.02 7.23 16.83
N GLY A 116 -0.91 8.17 16.87
CA GLY A 116 -1.83 8.45 15.76
C GLY A 116 -2.96 7.41 15.68
N GLY A 117 -3.39 7.04 14.47
CA GLY A 117 -4.48 6.07 14.26
C GLY A 117 -5.89 6.57 14.64
N GLY A 118 -6.13 7.88 14.54
CA GLY A 118 -7.38 8.55 14.92
C GLY A 118 -8.66 8.10 14.21
N ASP A 119 -8.57 7.25 13.17
CA ASP A 119 -9.74 6.59 12.56
C ASP A 119 -10.23 5.36 13.35
N GLY A 120 -9.34 4.73 14.13
CA GLY A 120 -9.61 3.56 14.97
C GLY A 120 -9.41 2.20 14.29
N GLY A 121 -9.18 2.15 12.98
CA GLY A 121 -9.04 0.89 12.24
C GLY A 121 -7.79 0.08 12.61
N VAL A 122 -6.66 0.73 12.95
CA VAL A 122 -5.51 0.02 13.54
C VAL A 122 -5.87 -0.63 14.90
N LEU A 123 -6.77 -0.03 15.70
CA LEU A 123 -7.28 -0.65 16.93
C LEU A 123 -8.16 -1.87 16.63
N ARG A 124 -8.99 -1.81 15.59
CA ARG A 124 -9.79 -2.96 15.09
C ARG A 124 -8.89 -4.14 14.76
N GLU A 125 -7.75 -3.90 14.11
CA GLU A 125 -6.78 -4.93 13.75
C GLU A 125 -5.98 -5.46 14.96
N ILE A 126 -5.52 -4.60 15.86
CA ILE A 126 -4.88 -5.03 17.13
C ILE A 126 -5.86 -5.89 17.95
N SER A 127 -7.15 -5.53 17.97
CA SER A 127 -8.17 -6.21 18.76
C SER A 127 -8.38 -7.68 18.38
N ARG A 128 -7.98 -8.11 17.16
CA ARG A 128 -7.96 -9.54 16.76
C ARG A 128 -7.01 -10.39 17.60
N HIS A 129 -5.98 -9.80 18.19
CA HIS A 129 -4.98 -10.51 18.99
C HIS A 129 -5.51 -10.75 20.40
N SER A 130 -5.99 -11.96 20.67
CA SER A 130 -6.59 -12.33 21.97
C SER A 130 -5.59 -12.41 23.13
N SER A 131 -4.29 -12.27 22.88
CA SER A 131 -3.26 -12.12 23.91
C SER A 131 -3.13 -10.69 24.44
N VAL A 132 -3.65 -9.71 23.69
CA VAL A 132 -3.57 -8.29 24.05
C VAL A 132 -4.53 -8.01 25.19
N GLU A 133 -4.01 -7.46 26.28
CA GLU A 133 -4.69 -7.14 27.53
C GLU A 133 -4.97 -5.63 27.65
N VAL A 134 -4.12 -4.79 27.07
CA VAL A 134 -4.21 -3.32 27.06
C VAL A 134 -3.78 -2.77 25.69
N ILE A 135 -4.57 -1.84 25.16
CA ILE A 135 -4.27 -1.08 23.94
C ILE A 135 -4.33 0.42 24.30
N ASP A 136 -3.18 1.05 24.50
CA ASP A 136 -3.15 2.50 24.68
C ASP A 136 -3.08 3.16 23.29
N ILE A 137 -3.78 4.28 23.07
CA ILE A 137 -3.70 5.07 21.84
C ILE A 137 -3.52 6.55 22.14
N CYS A 138 -2.54 7.18 21.49
CA CYS A 138 -2.22 8.60 21.61
C CYS A 138 -2.55 9.34 20.32
N GLU A 139 -3.67 10.06 20.30
CA GLU A 139 -4.09 10.93 19.20
C GLU A 139 -4.08 12.39 19.67
N ILE A 140 -3.55 13.28 18.84
CA ILE A 140 -3.44 14.71 19.14
C ILE A 140 -4.69 15.48 18.71
N ASP A 141 -5.34 15.09 17.61
CA ASP A 141 -6.49 15.80 17.05
C ASP A 141 -7.81 15.06 17.27
N LYS A 142 -8.54 15.46 18.31
CA LYS A 142 -9.89 14.93 18.58
C LYS A 142 -10.87 15.15 17.43
N MET A 143 -10.66 16.15 16.54
CA MET A 143 -11.54 16.32 15.38
C MET A 143 -11.49 15.07 14.49
N VAL A 144 -10.32 14.45 14.31
CA VAL A 144 -10.16 13.20 13.53
C VAL A 144 -10.98 12.08 14.16
N ILE A 145 -10.94 11.92 15.48
CA ILE A 145 -11.70 10.89 16.21
C ILE A 145 -13.22 11.11 16.10
N ASP A 146 -13.69 12.35 16.32
CA ASP A 146 -15.12 12.70 16.26
C ASP A 146 -15.68 12.52 14.82
N VAL A 147 -14.89 12.90 13.82
CA VAL A 147 -15.22 12.72 12.40
C VAL A 147 -15.22 11.24 12.03
N SER A 148 -14.24 10.47 12.49
CA SER A 148 -14.14 9.04 12.17
C SER A 148 -15.25 8.21 12.81
N LYS A 149 -15.57 8.45 14.08
CA LYS A 149 -16.74 7.85 14.75
C LYS A 149 -18.06 8.17 14.05
N LYS A 150 -18.15 9.30 13.35
CA LYS A 150 -19.36 9.71 12.62
C LYS A 150 -19.47 9.11 11.21
N PHE A 151 -18.37 9.02 10.47
CA PHE A 151 -18.40 8.67 9.04
C PHE A 151 -17.82 7.30 8.72
N PHE A 152 -16.96 6.75 9.57
CA PHE A 152 -16.26 5.47 9.39
C PHE A 152 -16.51 4.51 10.57
N PRO A 153 -17.77 4.14 10.88
CA PRO A 153 -18.08 3.31 12.06
C PRO A 153 -17.41 1.93 12.02
N GLU A 154 -17.22 1.34 10.84
CA GLU A 154 -16.53 0.05 10.64
C GLU A 154 -15.01 0.11 10.91
N LEU A 155 -14.43 1.32 11.03
CA LEU A 155 -13.07 1.54 11.53
C LEU A 155 -13.14 1.88 13.03
N ALA A 156 -14.00 2.84 13.37
CA ALA A 156 -14.09 3.43 14.69
C ALA A 156 -14.64 2.48 15.78
N VAL A 157 -15.23 1.34 15.40
CA VAL A 157 -15.51 0.20 16.29
C VAL A 157 -14.26 -0.28 17.03
N GLY A 158 -13.06 -0.03 16.51
CA GLY A 158 -11.81 -0.24 17.24
C GLY A 158 -11.73 0.53 18.56
N PHE A 159 -12.34 1.71 18.67
CA PHE A 159 -12.45 2.46 19.94
C PHE A 159 -13.51 1.88 20.90
N GLU A 160 -14.30 0.90 20.48
CA GLU A 160 -15.33 0.28 21.33
C GLU A 160 -14.80 -0.93 22.12
N ASP A 161 -13.63 -1.48 21.78
CA ASP A 161 -13.01 -2.57 22.54
C ASP A 161 -12.74 -2.16 24.01
N PRO A 162 -13.05 -3.02 25.01
CA PRO A 162 -12.88 -2.69 26.41
C PRO A 162 -11.41 -2.61 26.88
N ARG A 163 -10.45 -3.03 26.06
CA ARG A 163 -9.00 -2.94 26.33
C ARG A 163 -8.38 -1.62 25.90
N VAL A 164 -9.10 -0.81 25.12
CA VAL A 164 -8.60 0.47 24.61
C VAL A 164 -8.62 1.54 25.69
N GLN A 165 -7.50 2.24 25.86
CA GLN A 165 -7.37 3.48 26.62
C GLN A 165 -6.99 4.60 25.66
N LEU A 166 -7.85 5.59 25.51
CA LEU A 166 -7.66 6.70 24.58
C LEU A 166 -7.06 7.90 25.31
N HIS A 167 -5.81 8.19 24.98
CA HIS A 167 -5.04 9.34 25.44
C HIS A 167 -5.14 10.47 24.40
N ILE A 168 -5.91 11.51 24.71
CA ILE A 168 -6.02 12.70 23.84
C ILE A 168 -5.02 13.75 24.31
N GLY A 169 -4.21 14.28 23.38
CA GLY A 169 -3.28 15.37 23.66
C GLY A 169 -3.96 16.74 23.73
N ASP A 170 -3.55 17.57 24.68
CA ASP A 170 -3.95 18.97 24.80
C ASP A 170 -2.73 19.89 24.98
N ASP A 171 -2.54 20.84 24.06
CA ASP A 171 -1.59 21.94 24.16
C ASP A 171 -2.09 23.08 25.09
N GLY A 172 -3.31 22.97 25.62
CA GLY A 172 -3.67 23.56 26.91
C GLY A 172 -4.64 24.73 26.87
N TYR A 173 -5.72 24.66 26.09
CA TYR A 173 -6.82 25.65 26.18
C TYR A 173 -8.23 25.03 26.20
N ARG A 174 -9.03 25.49 27.18
CA ARG A 174 -10.43 25.12 27.47
C ARG A 174 -11.44 25.23 26.29
N CYS A 175 -11.05 25.74 25.12
CA CYS A 175 -11.93 25.93 23.97
C CYS A 175 -12.44 24.62 23.36
N LYS A 176 -11.65 23.53 23.40
CA LYS A 176 -11.93 22.27 22.67
C LYS A 176 -13.27 21.61 23.04
N TYR A 177 -13.70 21.72 24.31
CA TYR A 177 -15.01 21.25 24.77
C TYR A 177 -16.18 21.96 24.06
N MET A 178 -16.01 23.22 23.64
CA MET A 178 -17.07 24.02 23.01
C MET A 178 -17.25 23.70 21.52
N VAL A 179 -16.19 23.33 20.78
CA VAL A 179 -16.30 22.99 19.34
C VAL A 179 -17.01 21.64 19.17
N SER A 180 -16.55 20.61 19.88
CA SER A 180 -17.18 19.27 19.86
C SER A 180 -18.64 19.35 20.33
N LYS A 181 -18.97 20.12 21.40
CA LYS A 181 -20.38 20.35 21.79
C LYS A 181 -21.22 21.17 20.79
N LYS A 182 -20.62 22.05 20.00
CA LYS A 182 -21.35 22.91 19.05
C LYS A 182 -21.78 22.16 17.78
N PHE A 183 -20.96 21.21 17.31
CA PHE A 183 -21.18 20.50 16.05
C PHE A 183 -21.52 19.01 16.22
N PHE A 184 -21.11 18.39 17.33
CA PHE A 184 -21.31 16.97 17.62
C PHE A 184 -21.73 16.74 19.10
N PRO A 185 -22.81 17.38 19.59
CA PRO A 185 -23.18 17.34 21.01
C PRO A 185 -23.39 15.92 21.59
N GLU A 186 -23.76 14.96 20.76
CA GLU A 186 -23.94 13.55 21.14
C GLU A 186 -22.58 12.80 21.26
N LEU A 187 -21.61 13.09 20.40
CA LEU A 187 -20.24 12.53 20.48
C LEU A 187 -19.40 13.22 21.57
N ALA A 188 -19.71 14.47 21.92
CA ALA A 188 -19.08 15.20 23.00
C ALA A 188 -19.27 14.54 24.40
N VAL A 189 -20.24 13.62 24.54
CA VAL A 189 -20.40 12.78 25.73
C VAL A 189 -19.23 11.79 25.89
N GLY A 190 -18.50 11.46 24.82
CA GLY A 190 -17.32 10.59 24.87
C GLY A 190 -16.15 11.10 25.71
N PHE A 191 -16.16 12.38 26.12
CA PHE A 191 -15.23 12.90 27.15
C PHE A 191 -15.54 12.36 28.56
N GLU A 192 -16.69 11.71 28.76
CA GLU A 192 -17.14 11.14 30.04
C GLU A 192 -17.04 9.59 30.04
N ASP A 193 -16.52 8.98 28.96
CA ASP A 193 -16.21 7.54 28.89
C ASP A 193 -14.95 7.25 29.74
N PRO A 194 -14.99 6.28 30.68
CA PRO A 194 -13.88 6.00 31.60
C PRO A 194 -12.60 5.47 30.92
N ARG A 195 -12.65 5.12 29.63
CA ARG A 195 -11.46 4.78 28.82
C ARG A 195 -10.71 5.99 28.29
N VAL A 196 -11.34 7.17 28.29
CA VAL A 196 -10.74 8.39 27.74
C VAL A 196 -9.99 9.15 28.84
N GLN A 197 -8.67 9.25 28.68
CA GLN A 197 -7.79 10.02 29.55
C GLN A 197 -7.30 11.24 28.78
N LEU A 198 -7.61 12.44 29.27
CA LEU A 198 -7.08 13.68 28.68
C LEU A 198 -5.67 13.93 29.24
N HIS A 199 -4.68 14.03 28.36
CA HIS A 199 -3.31 14.37 28.71
C HIS A 199 -2.97 15.77 28.23
N ILE A 200 -2.15 16.47 29.01
CA ILE A 200 -1.49 17.70 28.54
C ILE A 200 -0.20 17.25 27.86
N GLY A 201 0.08 17.80 26.68
CA GLY A 201 1.20 17.39 25.83
C GLY A 201 0.82 16.42 24.70
N ASP A 202 1.78 16.16 23.82
CA ASP A 202 1.65 15.29 22.65
C ASP A 202 1.99 13.81 22.97
N ALA A 203 1.98 12.95 21.95
CA ALA A 203 2.37 11.56 22.08
C ALA A 203 3.83 11.37 22.56
N VAL A 204 4.73 12.33 22.30
CA VAL A 204 6.12 12.30 22.76
C VAL A 204 6.19 12.62 24.25
N GLU A 205 5.37 13.55 24.76
CA GLU A 205 5.25 13.82 26.19
C GLU A 205 4.58 12.65 26.93
N PHE A 206 3.53 12.03 26.37
CA PHE A 206 2.96 10.79 26.91
C PHE A 206 4.00 9.66 26.97
N LEU A 207 4.79 9.49 25.90
CA LEU A 207 5.86 8.49 25.85
C LEU A 207 6.99 8.78 26.85
N ARG A 208 7.37 10.06 27.06
CA ARG A 208 8.35 10.49 28.08
C ARG A 208 7.86 10.20 29.50
N ASN A 209 6.57 10.39 29.76
CA ASN A 209 5.94 10.15 31.05
C ASN A 209 5.53 8.68 31.28
N SER A 210 5.48 7.85 30.22
CA SER A 210 5.24 6.40 30.32
C SER A 210 6.39 5.69 31.06
N PRO A 211 6.13 4.63 31.86
CA PRO A 211 7.16 3.80 32.46
C PRO A 211 8.10 3.16 31.42
N GLU A 212 9.37 3.02 31.78
CA GLU A 212 10.36 2.25 31.04
C GLU A 212 9.96 0.76 30.97
N GLY A 213 10.09 0.14 29.80
CA GLY A 213 9.73 -1.27 29.62
C GLY A 213 8.23 -1.59 29.78
N LYS A 214 7.32 -0.65 29.51
CA LYS A 214 5.86 -0.87 29.61
C LYS A 214 5.31 -1.72 28.46
N TYR A 215 5.69 -1.43 27.21
CA TYR A 215 5.02 -1.96 26.02
C TYR A 215 5.71 -3.20 25.45
N ASP A 216 4.91 -4.16 24.98
CA ASP A 216 5.39 -5.31 24.19
C ASP A 216 5.57 -4.92 22.72
N ALA A 217 4.69 -4.05 22.21
CA ALA A 217 4.75 -3.47 20.87
C ALA A 217 4.34 -1.99 20.88
N ILE A 218 4.94 -1.17 20.01
CA ILE A 218 4.47 0.18 19.68
C ILE A 218 4.27 0.27 18.16
N ILE A 219 3.16 0.89 17.75
CA ILE A 219 2.82 1.22 16.37
C ILE A 219 2.77 2.75 16.24
N VAL A 220 3.45 3.29 15.24
CA VAL A 220 3.39 4.72 14.89
C VAL A 220 2.71 4.85 13.53
N ASP A 221 1.42 5.18 13.61
CA ASP A 221 0.48 5.38 12.52
C ASP A 221 0.28 6.90 12.33
N SER A 222 1.33 7.54 11.79
CA SER A 222 1.36 8.97 11.52
C SER A 222 1.24 9.27 10.03
N SER A 223 0.66 10.42 9.71
CA SER A 223 0.80 11.07 8.41
C SER A 223 2.27 11.36 8.06
N ASP A 224 2.51 11.75 6.80
CA ASP A 224 3.74 12.35 6.27
C ASP A 224 4.48 13.24 7.29
N PRO A 225 5.84 13.29 7.33
CA PRO A 225 6.65 14.01 8.32
C PRO A 225 6.66 15.54 8.13
N VAL A 226 5.47 16.13 8.06
CA VAL A 226 5.18 17.56 7.87
C VAL A 226 4.25 18.03 8.99
N GLY A 227 4.37 19.29 9.40
CA GLY A 227 3.52 19.84 10.46
C GLY A 227 3.68 19.07 11.79
N PRO A 228 2.60 18.60 12.45
CA PRO A 228 2.68 17.97 13.76
C PRO A 228 3.46 16.64 13.75
N ALA A 229 3.50 15.92 12.62
CA ALA A 229 4.16 14.63 12.51
C ALA A 229 5.69 14.72 12.36
N GLN A 230 6.27 15.90 12.07
CA GLN A 230 7.71 16.07 11.83
C GLN A 230 8.57 15.56 13.00
N ALA A 231 8.13 15.73 14.25
CA ALA A 231 8.86 15.27 15.43
C ALA A 231 8.92 13.73 15.55
N LEU A 232 8.05 13.00 14.85
CA LEU A 232 7.90 11.54 14.94
C LEU A 232 8.92 10.76 14.08
N VAL A 233 9.78 11.46 13.33
CA VAL A 233 10.90 10.86 12.58
C VAL A 233 12.28 11.26 13.12
N GLU A 234 12.34 12.03 14.22
CA GLU A 234 13.61 12.45 14.81
C GLU A 234 14.19 11.43 15.81
N LYS A 235 15.53 11.38 15.91
CA LYS A 235 16.24 10.47 16.83
C LYS A 235 15.75 10.51 18.30
N PRO A 236 15.47 11.66 18.93
CA PRO A 236 14.99 11.70 20.32
C PRO A 236 13.61 11.02 20.51
N PHE A 237 12.78 10.96 19.46
CA PHE A 237 11.52 10.22 19.50
C PHE A 237 11.77 8.71 19.48
N PHE A 238 12.63 8.22 18.57
CA PHE A 238 13.04 6.81 18.54
C PHE A 238 13.73 6.35 19.84
N GLU A 239 14.55 7.20 20.47
CA GLU A 239 15.13 6.93 21.79
C GLU A 239 14.04 6.82 22.89
N THR A 240 13.01 7.66 22.82
CA THR A 240 11.87 7.61 23.77
C THR A 240 11.02 6.35 23.55
N LEU A 241 10.78 5.95 22.30
CA LEU A 241 10.11 4.70 21.92
C LEU A 241 10.88 3.47 22.43
N ALA A 242 12.19 3.41 22.20
CA ALA A 242 13.04 2.30 22.62
C ALA A 242 13.06 2.11 24.14
N ARG A 243 13.02 3.22 24.92
CA ARG A 243 12.89 3.20 26.38
C ARG A 243 11.51 2.71 26.85
N ALA A 244 10.44 3.05 26.13
CA ALA A 244 9.08 2.64 26.49
C ALA A 244 8.79 1.15 26.18
N LEU A 245 9.53 0.56 25.24
CA LEU A 245 9.50 -0.86 24.90
C LEU A 245 10.24 -1.75 25.92
N LYS A 246 9.72 -2.96 26.12
CA LYS A 246 10.40 -4.04 26.86
C LYS A 246 11.67 -4.52 26.15
N PRO A 247 12.58 -5.23 26.84
CA PRO A 247 13.68 -5.96 26.20
C PRO A 247 13.18 -6.97 25.14
N GLY A 248 13.54 -6.76 23.87
CA GLY A 248 13.02 -7.51 22.72
C GLY A 248 11.61 -7.11 22.25
N GLY A 249 11.03 -6.05 22.83
CA GLY A 249 9.79 -5.43 22.34
C GLY A 249 9.99 -4.76 20.98
N VAL A 250 8.89 -4.63 20.23
CA VAL A 250 8.93 -4.28 18.80
C VAL A 250 8.30 -2.91 18.48
N LEU A 251 8.86 -2.23 17.50
CA LEU A 251 8.32 -1.02 16.89
C LEU A 251 7.92 -1.30 15.44
N CYS A 252 6.77 -0.78 15.02
CA CYS A 252 6.41 -0.59 13.61
C CYS A 252 6.13 0.89 13.36
N ASN A 253 6.85 1.52 12.45
CA ASN A 253 6.73 2.93 12.10
C ASN A 253 6.36 3.05 10.62
N MET A 254 5.37 3.89 10.26
CA MET A 254 5.18 4.30 8.87
C MET A 254 6.49 4.88 8.32
N ALA A 255 6.88 4.50 7.10
CA ALA A 255 8.19 4.81 6.56
C ALA A 255 8.20 5.05 5.04
N GLU A 256 7.23 5.82 4.53
CA GLU A 256 7.25 6.45 3.20
C GLU A 256 7.35 5.50 1.98
N SER A 257 7.32 6.04 0.76
CA SER A 257 7.44 5.22 -0.45
C SER A 257 8.90 4.99 -0.88
N MET A 258 9.27 3.73 -1.08
CA MET A 258 10.56 3.34 -1.68
C MET A 258 10.76 3.83 -3.14
N TRP A 259 9.72 4.34 -3.81
CA TRP A 259 9.85 4.93 -5.15
C TRP A 259 10.12 6.44 -5.14
N LEU A 260 9.80 7.13 -4.03
CA LEU A 260 9.80 8.59 -3.94
C LEU A 260 10.80 9.11 -2.88
N HIS A 261 10.93 8.40 -1.75
CA HIS A 261 11.48 8.92 -0.50
C HIS A 261 12.64 8.09 0.04
N THR A 262 13.39 7.41 -0.84
CA THR A 262 14.52 6.54 -0.49
C THR A 262 15.56 7.17 0.44
N HIS A 263 15.76 8.49 0.34
CA HIS A 263 16.64 9.28 1.21
C HIS A 263 16.10 9.39 2.64
N LEU A 264 14.80 9.72 2.82
CA LEU A 264 14.15 9.72 4.14
C LEU A 264 14.17 8.33 4.77
N ILE A 265 13.96 7.29 3.95
CA ILE A 265 14.02 5.89 4.38
C ILE A 265 15.43 5.52 4.85
N GLU A 266 16.48 5.93 4.13
CA GLU A 266 17.87 5.69 4.54
C GLU A 266 18.23 6.44 5.84
N ASP A 267 17.81 7.70 5.99
CA ASP A 267 18.00 8.48 7.21
C ASP A 267 17.26 7.86 8.41
N MET A 268 15.98 7.49 8.26
CA MET A 268 15.22 6.81 9.32
C MET A 268 15.85 5.46 9.70
N ILE A 269 16.27 4.64 8.72
CA ILE A 269 16.98 3.38 9.00
C ILE A 269 18.33 3.64 9.70
N SER A 270 19.04 4.70 9.32
CA SER A 270 20.31 5.12 9.95
C SER A 270 20.11 5.53 11.41
N VAL A 271 19.04 6.27 11.72
CA VAL A 271 18.64 6.64 13.08
C VAL A 271 18.20 5.41 13.88
N CYS A 272 17.35 4.55 13.33
CA CYS A 272 16.89 3.33 14.00
C CYS A 272 18.06 2.38 14.32
N ARG A 273 19.05 2.23 13.42
CA ARG A 273 20.25 1.39 13.65
C ARG A 273 21.20 1.91 14.74
N GLN A 274 21.04 3.15 15.19
CA GLN A 274 21.77 3.69 16.34
C GLN A 274 21.05 3.43 17.68
N THR A 275 19.79 2.97 17.63
CA THR A 275 18.86 2.94 18.77
C THR A 275 18.30 1.54 19.05
N PHE A 276 18.15 0.72 18.00
CA PHE A 276 17.54 -0.61 18.05
C PHE A 276 18.52 -1.71 17.61
N LYS A 277 18.39 -2.90 18.22
CA LYS A 277 19.24 -4.07 17.99
C LYS A 277 19.04 -4.66 16.59
N THR A 278 17.78 -4.72 16.15
CA THR A 278 17.38 -5.22 14.83
C THR A 278 16.51 -4.17 14.17
N VAL A 279 16.77 -3.92 12.88
CA VAL A 279 16.05 -2.98 12.02
C VAL A 279 15.81 -3.66 10.68
N GLN A 280 14.56 -3.68 10.20
CA GLN A 280 14.15 -4.15 8.88
C GLN A 280 13.21 -3.12 8.23
N TYR A 281 13.06 -3.19 6.91
CA TYR A 281 12.09 -2.41 6.15
C TYR A 281 11.16 -3.40 5.42
N ALA A 282 9.85 -3.14 5.52
CA ALA A 282 8.79 -3.84 4.80
C ALA A 282 7.98 -2.81 3.98
N TRP A 283 7.11 -3.27 3.09
CA TRP A 283 6.20 -2.40 2.34
C TRP A 283 4.89 -3.13 2.02
N SER A 284 3.85 -2.37 1.71
CA SER A 284 2.55 -2.84 1.21
C SER A 284 2.12 -2.05 -0.03
N SER A 285 1.21 -2.62 -0.82
CA SER A 285 0.52 -1.90 -1.89
C SER A 285 -0.76 -1.27 -1.33
N VAL A 286 -0.87 0.04 -1.46
CA VAL A 286 -2.04 0.83 -1.03
C VAL A 286 -2.36 1.78 -2.19
N PRO A 287 -3.29 1.43 -3.09
CA PRO A 287 -3.50 2.11 -4.37
C PRO A 287 -3.72 3.62 -4.32
N THR A 288 -4.28 4.13 -3.24
CA THR A 288 -4.61 5.57 -3.10
C THR A 288 -3.45 6.41 -2.58
N TYR A 289 -2.48 5.81 -1.88
CA TYR A 289 -1.28 6.50 -1.39
C TYR A 289 -0.34 6.86 -2.55
N PRO A 290 0.55 7.86 -2.42
CA PRO A 290 1.52 8.24 -3.45
C PRO A 290 2.31 7.04 -3.97
N SER A 291 2.55 6.95 -5.28
CA SER A 291 3.13 5.78 -5.98
C SER A 291 2.41 4.42 -5.82
N GLY A 292 1.29 4.32 -5.09
CA GLY A 292 0.51 3.10 -4.88
C GLY A 292 1.12 2.07 -3.91
N VAL A 293 2.17 2.46 -3.17
CA VAL A 293 2.84 1.63 -2.15
C VAL A 293 3.31 2.48 -0.97
N ILE A 294 3.46 1.85 0.19
CA ILE A 294 3.91 2.50 1.43
C ILE A 294 4.81 1.57 2.25
N GLY A 295 5.82 2.14 2.88
CA GLY A 295 6.84 1.46 3.68
C GLY A 295 6.53 1.40 5.17
N PHE A 296 7.17 0.44 5.84
CA PHE A 296 7.18 0.30 7.29
C PHE A 296 8.59 -0.04 7.78
N ILE A 297 9.09 0.70 8.77
CA ILE A 297 10.32 0.35 9.50
C ILE A 297 9.93 -0.48 10.72
N LEU A 298 10.48 -1.70 10.77
CA LEU A 298 10.29 -2.66 11.86
C LEU A 298 11.57 -2.74 12.68
N CYS A 299 11.47 -2.54 13.99
CA CYS A 299 12.61 -2.55 14.89
C CYS A 299 12.37 -3.38 16.14
N SER A 300 13.43 -3.93 16.74
CA SER A 300 13.38 -4.52 18.08
C SER A 300 14.47 -3.94 18.99
N THR A 301 14.13 -3.75 20.27
CA THR A 301 15.10 -3.38 21.30
C THR A 301 16.06 -4.55 21.62
N ASP A 302 16.99 -4.32 22.54
CA ASP A 302 17.87 -5.37 23.02
C ASP A 302 17.15 -6.38 23.92
N GLY A 303 17.14 -7.65 23.52
CA GLY A 303 16.51 -8.75 24.25
C GLY A 303 16.53 -10.04 23.43
N PRO A 304 15.48 -10.89 23.55
CA PRO A 304 15.22 -12.00 22.63
C PRO A 304 15.33 -11.60 21.16
N ALA A 305 15.74 -12.53 20.30
CA ALA A 305 15.82 -12.29 18.87
C ALA A 305 14.41 -12.29 18.25
N VAL A 306 14.11 -11.28 17.42
CA VAL A 306 12.87 -11.14 16.68
C VAL A 306 13.17 -11.36 15.20
N ASP A 307 12.39 -12.22 14.53
CA ASP A 307 12.43 -12.38 13.08
C ASP A 307 11.18 -11.74 12.46
N PHE A 308 11.39 -10.62 11.76
CA PHE A 308 10.33 -9.89 11.03
C PHE A 308 9.99 -10.49 9.66
N LYS A 309 10.77 -11.47 9.16
CA LYS A 309 10.52 -12.16 7.89
C LYS A 309 9.76 -13.47 8.07
N ASN A 310 9.80 -14.07 9.26
CA ASN A 310 9.14 -15.33 9.59
C ASN A 310 8.20 -15.14 10.79
N PRO A 311 6.91 -14.77 10.58
CA PRO A 311 5.97 -14.51 11.67
C PRO A 311 5.73 -15.77 12.51
N ILE A 312 5.78 -15.60 13.83
CA ILE A 312 5.60 -16.65 14.84
C ILE A 312 4.12 -17.06 14.88
N ASN A 313 3.23 -16.06 14.88
CA ASN A 313 1.78 -16.20 14.98
C ASN A 313 1.09 -15.58 13.75
N PRO A 314 1.13 -16.23 12.56
CA PRO A 314 0.53 -15.69 11.35
C PRO A 314 -1.01 -15.60 11.45
N ILE A 315 -1.57 -14.51 10.94
CA ILE A 315 -2.97 -14.12 11.16
C ILE A 315 -3.98 -15.10 10.54
N GLU A 316 -3.60 -15.84 9.49
CA GLU A 316 -4.47 -16.83 8.82
C GLU A 316 -4.78 -18.07 9.69
N LYS A 317 -4.26 -18.13 10.92
CA LYS A 317 -4.62 -19.11 11.95
C LYS A 317 -5.72 -18.63 12.91
N LEU A 318 -6.28 -17.43 12.69
CA LEU A 318 -7.41 -16.87 13.42
C LEU A 318 -8.68 -16.89 12.55
N ASP A 319 -9.85 -17.03 13.18
CA ASP A 319 -11.12 -17.24 12.47
C ASP A 319 -11.67 -15.96 11.79
N GLY A 320 -12.18 -16.10 10.55
CA GLY A 320 -13.19 -15.18 9.98
C GLY A 320 -12.87 -14.33 8.73
N ALA A 321 -11.69 -14.46 8.12
CA ALA A 321 -11.10 -13.37 7.30
C ALA A 321 -11.60 -13.09 5.84
N MET A 322 -12.78 -13.53 5.34
CA MET A 322 -12.95 -13.72 3.87
C MET A 322 -14.29 -13.32 3.10
N THR A 323 -14.44 -12.10 2.49
CA THR A 323 -15.42 -11.80 1.35
C THR A 323 -15.18 -10.54 0.43
N TYR A 324 -15.80 -10.49 -0.79
CA TYR A 324 -16.17 -9.35 -1.76
C TYR A 324 -15.21 -8.71 -2.84
N LYS A 325 -15.77 -8.17 -3.98
CA LYS A 325 -15.13 -7.76 -5.32
C LYS A 325 -15.80 -6.61 -6.16
N ARG A 326 -15.06 -5.82 -7.02
CA ARG A 326 -15.43 -5.26 -8.40
C ARG A 326 -14.35 -4.38 -9.16
N GLU A 327 -14.62 -3.82 -10.37
CA GLU A 327 -13.65 -3.68 -11.53
C GLU A 327 -13.40 -2.29 -12.28
N MET A 328 -12.21 -2.07 -12.94
CA MET A 328 -11.87 -1.36 -14.26
C MET A 328 -10.78 -0.21 -14.28
N LYS A 329 -10.10 0.26 -15.38
CA LYS A 329 -9.45 -0.24 -16.68
C LYS A 329 -8.70 0.90 -17.50
N PHE A 330 -7.86 0.56 -18.53
CA PHE A 330 -7.65 1.23 -19.89
C PHE A 330 -6.37 2.07 -20.32
N TYR A 331 -5.59 1.57 -21.32
CA TYR A 331 -4.96 2.24 -22.53
C TYR A 331 -3.57 2.99 -22.48
N ASN A 332 -2.87 3.34 -23.60
CA ASN A 332 -2.08 2.52 -24.59
C ASN A 332 -0.85 3.32 -25.17
N SER A 333 -0.04 2.77 -26.12
CA SER A 333 1.42 3.02 -26.18
C SER A 333 2.16 3.36 -27.52
N ASP A 334 1.51 3.74 -28.63
CA ASP A 334 2.14 3.94 -29.98
C ASP A 334 3.30 4.99 -30.08
N VAL A 335 3.59 5.70 -28.99
CA VAL A 335 4.60 6.76 -28.87
C VAL A 335 6.03 6.22 -28.80
N SER A 336 6.23 5.00 -28.27
CA SER A 336 7.51 4.58 -27.66
C SER A 336 8.74 4.72 -28.57
N LYS A 337 8.71 4.18 -29.80
CA LYS A 337 9.90 4.14 -30.69
C LYS A 337 10.44 5.50 -31.14
N LYS A 338 9.65 6.58 -31.01
CA LYS A 338 10.06 7.94 -31.39
C LYS A 338 10.59 8.76 -30.21
N PHE A 339 10.21 8.41 -28.98
CA PHE A 339 10.48 9.22 -27.79
C PHE A 339 11.29 8.51 -26.70
N PHE A 340 11.38 7.17 -26.73
CA PHE A 340 12.15 6.36 -25.76
C PHE A 340 13.20 5.46 -26.47
N PRO A 341 14.21 6.04 -27.16
CA PRO A 341 15.23 5.26 -27.86
C PRO A 341 16.01 4.31 -26.95
N GLU A 342 16.15 4.64 -25.66
CA GLU A 342 16.78 3.77 -24.67
C GLU A 342 16.07 2.44 -24.41
N LEU A 343 14.75 2.37 -24.65
CA LEU A 343 13.98 1.12 -24.56
C LEU A 343 14.15 0.27 -25.83
N ALA A 344 14.49 0.89 -26.97
CA ALA A 344 14.62 0.21 -28.26
C ALA A 344 15.95 -0.55 -28.42
N VAL A 345 16.95 -0.33 -27.56
CA VAL A 345 18.30 -0.96 -27.61
C VAL A 345 18.29 -2.51 -27.48
N GLY A 346 17.14 -3.10 -27.14
CA GLY A 346 16.92 -4.55 -27.21
C GLY A 346 16.89 -5.07 -28.65
N PHE A 347 16.35 -4.31 -29.62
CA PHE A 347 16.25 -4.71 -31.02
C PHE A 347 17.60 -4.76 -31.77
N GLU A 348 18.68 -4.25 -31.14
CA GLU A 348 20.04 -4.23 -31.69
C GLU A 348 20.87 -5.47 -31.30
N ASP A 349 20.36 -6.37 -30.44
CA ASP A 349 21.07 -7.60 -30.11
C ASP A 349 21.05 -8.60 -31.29
N PRO A 350 22.19 -9.13 -31.74
CA PRO A 350 22.26 -9.99 -32.94
C PRO A 350 21.55 -11.34 -32.80
N ARG A 351 21.03 -11.69 -31.62
CA ARG A 351 20.19 -12.87 -31.40
C ARG A 351 18.70 -12.60 -31.66
N VAL A 352 18.28 -11.33 -31.74
CA VAL A 352 16.89 -10.93 -31.96
C VAL A 352 16.50 -11.07 -33.42
N GLN A 353 15.42 -11.81 -33.69
CA GLN A 353 14.79 -11.90 -35.00
C GLN A 353 13.43 -11.21 -34.91
N LEU A 354 13.36 -9.97 -35.40
CA LEU A 354 12.15 -9.16 -35.34
C LEU A 354 11.15 -9.61 -36.42
N HIS A 355 10.04 -10.19 -35.98
CA HIS A 355 8.88 -10.46 -36.82
C HIS A 355 7.81 -9.37 -36.58
N ILE A 356 7.22 -8.84 -37.65
CA ILE A 356 6.14 -7.85 -37.59
C ILE A 356 4.93 -8.47 -38.31
N GLY A 357 3.86 -8.75 -37.56
CA GLY A 357 2.67 -9.44 -38.05
C GLY A 357 1.79 -9.92 -36.90
N ASP A 358 0.78 -10.74 -37.19
CA ASP A 358 -0.08 -11.34 -36.19
C ASP A 358 0.67 -12.44 -35.40
N ALA A 359 0.69 -12.32 -34.08
CA ALA A 359 1.40 -13.25 -33.20
C ALA A 359 0.76 -14.65 -33.17
N VAL A 360 -0.56 -14.75 -33.32
CA VAL A 360 -1.30 -16.02 -33.32
C VAL A 360 -1.05 -16.76 -34.63
N GLU A 361 -1.01 -16.06 -35.77
CA GLU A 361 -0.59 -16.64 -37.06
C GLU A 361 0.87 -17.13 -37.02
N PHE A 362 1.79 -16.31 -36.49
CA PHE A 362 3.19 -16.69 -36.33
C PHE A 362 3.37 -17.94 -35.45
N LEU A 363 2.63 -18.02 -34.34
CA LEU A 363 2.68 -19.17 -33.43
C LEU A 363 2.01 -20.41 -34.05
N ARG A 364 0.90 -20.28 -34.78
CA ARG A 364 0.26 -21.38 -35.54
C ARG A 364 1.18 -21.97 -36.60
N ASN A 365 1.95 -21.13 -37.30
CA ASN A 365 2.91 -21.54 -38.32
C ASN A 365 4.29 -21.96 -37.76
N SER A 366 4.54 -21.74 -36.45
CA SER A 366 5.77 -22.20 -35.81
C SER A 366 5.74 -23.72 -35.54
N PRO A 367 6.88 -24.42 -35.70
CA PRO A 367 7.03 -25.82 -35.27
C PRO A 367 6.63 -26.05 -33.81
N GLU A 368 6.05 -27.22 -33.57
CA GLU A 368 5.76 -27.75 -32.24
C GLU A 368 7.05 -27.99 -31.44
N GLY A 369 7.03 -27.74 -30.13
CA GLY A 369 8.20 -27.95 -29.28
C GLY A 369 9.42 -27.08 -29.62
N LYS A 370 9.22 -25.90 -30.24
CA LYS A 370 10.31 -25.01 -30.66
C LYS A 370 10.92 -24.21 -29.51
N TYR A 371 10.09 -23.73 -28.58
CA TYR A 371 10.48 -22.72 -27.58
C TYR A 371 10.62 -23.31 -26.18
N ASP A 372 11.67 -22.94 -25.46
CA ASP A 372 11.86 -23.27 -24.03
C ASP A 372 11.05 -22.32 -23.13
N ALA A 373 10.88 -21.07 -23.56
CA ALA A 373 10.07 -20.06 -22.92
C ALA A 373 9.37 -19.16 -23.94
N ILE A 374 8.17 -18.67 -23.60
CA ILE A 374 7.47 -17.59 -24.31
C ILE A 374 7.06 -16.52 -23.29
N ILE A 375 7.21 -15.26 -23.67
CA ILE A 375 6.81 -14.09 -22.88
C ILE A 375 5.82 -13.29 -23.71
N VAL A 376 4.63 -13.03 -23.15
CA VAL A 376 3.56 -12.25 -23.77
C VAL A 376 3.44 -10.92 -23.02
N ASP A 377 4.17 -9.94 -23.54
CA ASP A 377 4.04 -8.51 -23.21
C ASP A 377 3.01 -7.90 -24.17
N SER A 378 1.76 -7.80 -23.72
CA SER A 378 0.60 -7.35 -24.48
C SER A 378 -0.15 -6.27 -23.72
N SER A 379 -0.75 -5.31 -24.43
CA SER A 379 -1.71 -4.38 -23.84
C SER A 379 -2.95 -5.11 -23.27
N ASP A 380 -3.71 -4.42 -22.43
CA ASP A 380 -5.07 -4.78 -21.99
C ASP A 380 -5.86 -5.47 -23.12
N PRO A 381 -6.66 -6.53 -22.85
CA PRO A 381 -7.27 -7.40 -23.87
C PRO A 381 -8.45 -6.75 -24.59
N VAL A 382 -8.14 -5.78 -25.46
CA VAL A 382 -9.09 -4.92 -26.17
C VAL A 382 -8.68 -4.82 -27.64
N GLY A 383 -9.65 -4.92 -28.56
CA GLY A 383 -9.35 -4.93 -29.99
C GLY A 383 -8.50 -6.15 -30.38
N PRO A 384 -7.38 -6.00 -31.13
CA PRO A 384 -6.54 -7.12 -31.52
C PRO A 384 -6.02 -7.97 -30.34
N ALA A 385 -5.81 -7.36 -29.17
CA ALA A 385 -5.33 -8.05 -27.98
C ALA A 385 -6.38 -8.97 -27.33
N GLN A 386 -7.66 -8.83 -27.66
CA GLN A 386 -8.72 -9.69 -27.09
C GLN A 386 -8.51 -11.18 -27.44
N ALA A 387 -8.03 -11.48 -28.65
CA ALA A 387 -7.73 -12.85 -29.06
C ALA A 387 -6.54 -13.47 -28.28
N LEU A 388 -5.75 -12.66 -27.55
CA LEU A 388 -4.57 -13.09 -26.80
C LEU A 388 -4.88 -13.50 -25.34
N VAL A 389 -6.16 -13.53 -24.94
CA VAL A 389 -6.61 -14.06 -23.64
C VAL A 389 -7.65 -15.18 -23.78
N GLU A 390 -7.93 -15.65 -24.99
CA GLU A 390 -8.86 -16.75 -25.25
C GLU A 390 -8.15 -18.12 -25.27
N LYS A 391 -8.86 -19.19 -24.87
CA LYS A 391 -8.31 -20.55 -24.80
C LYS A 391 -7.54 -21.02 -26.05
N PRO A 392 -8.01 -20.79 -27.30
CA PRO A 392 -7.28 -21.22 -28.49
C PRO A 392 -5.89 -20.59 -28.66
N PHE A 393 -5.65 -19.40 -28.08
CA PHE A 393 -4.33 -18.79 -28.05
C PHE A 393 -3.40 -19.50 -27.07
N PHE A 394 -3.87 -19.78 -25.85
CA PHE A 394 -3.12 -20.57 -24.87
C PHE A 394 -2.81 -22.00 -25.36
N GLU A 395 -3.73 -22.64 -26.06
CA GLU A 395 -3.50 -23.94 -26.73
C GLU A 395 -2.40 -23.82 -27.82
N THR A 396 -2.41 -22.73 -28.59
CA THR A 396 -1.39 -22.45 -29.61
C THR A 396 -0.01 -22.19 -28.97
N LEU A 397 0.04 -21.48 -27.84
CA LEU A 397 1.25 -21.26 -27.02
C LEU A 397 1.80 -22.57 -26.45
N ALA A 398 0.95 -23.39 -25.84
CA ALA A 398 1.34 -24.67 -25.24
C ALA A 398 1.97 -25.62 -26.27
N ARG A 399 1.42 -25.68 -27.50
CA ARG A 399 1.98 -26.45 -28.61
C ARG A 399 3.34 -25.90 -29.10
N ALA A 400 3.53 -24.57 -29.08
CA ALA A 400 4.79 -23.96 -29.49
C ALA A 400 5.94 -24.16 -28.46
N LEU A 401 5.57 -24.37 -27.19
CA LEU A 401 6.48 -24.70 -26.10
C LEU A 401 6.94 -26.17 -26.13
N LYS A 402 8.16 -26.41 -25.62
CA LYS A 402 8.70 -27.75 -25.32
C LYS A 402 8.00 -28.37 -24.10
N PRO A 403 8.14 -29.69 -23.87
CA PRO A 403 7.78 -30.30 -22.59
C PRO A 403 8.53 -29.67 -21.40
N GLY A 404 7.79 -29.19 -20.40
CA GLY A 404 8.30 -28.38 -19.28
C GLY A 404 8.70 -26.95 -19.66
N GLY A 405 8.37 -26.49 -20.88
CA GLY A 405 8.57 -25.11 -21.32
C GLY A 405 7.58 -24.16 -20.63
N VAL A 406 7.98 -22.90 -20.50
CA VAL A 406 7.28 -21.90 -19.65
C VAL A 406 6.66 -20.74 -20.43
N LEU A 407 5.50 -20.29 -19.96
CA LEU A 407 4.83 -19.07 -20.39
C LEU A 407 4.89 -18.04 -19.26
N CYS A 408 5.17 -16.78 -19.60
CA CYS A 408 4.82 -15.62 -18.80
C CYS A 408 3.86 -14.74 -19.60
N ASN A 409 2.70 -14.42 -19.05
CA ASN A 409 1.65 -13.59 -19.67
C ASN A 409 1.31 -12.44 -18.73
N MET A 410 1.11 -11.22 -19.23
CA MET A 410 0.53 -10.16 -18.39
C MET A 410 -0.86 -10.59 -17.88
N ALA A 411 -1.20 -10.25 -16.64
CA ALA A 411 -2.42 -10.70 -16.00
C ALA A 411 -3.12 -9.61 -15.16
N GLU A 412 -3.06 -8.35 -15.60
CA GLU A 412 -3.87 -7.25 -15.03
C GLU A 412 -3.59 -6.92 -13.55
N SER A 413 -4.25 -5.91 -12.97
CA SER A 413 -4.08 -5.56 -11.55
C SER A 413 -5.04 -6.32 -10.62
N MET A 414 -4.48 -6.87 -9.54
CA MET A 414 -5.25 -7.48 -8.43
C MET A 414 -6.19 -6.50 -7.69
N TRP A 415 -6.01 -5.20 -7.82
CA TRP A 415 -6.89 -4.19 -7.22
C TRP A 415 -8.07 -3.79 -8.11
N LEU A 416 -8.03 -4.16 -9.39
CA LEU A 416 -8.93 -3.63 -10.43
C LEU A 416 -9.59 -4.71 -11.28
N HIS A 417 -8.99 -5.89 -11.50
CA HIS A 417 -9.39 -6.81 -12.58
C HIS A 417 -9.42 -8.29 -12.14
N THR A 418 -9.79 -8.60 -10.89
CA THR A 418 -9.60 -9.96 -10.32
C THR A 418 -10.38 -11.09 -10.98
N HIS A 419 -11.52 -10.82 -11.61
CA HIS A 419 -12.28 -11.78 -12.42
C HIS A 419 -11.59 -12.04 -13.77
N LEU A 420 -10.88 -11.06 -14.37
CA LEU A 420 -10.03 -11.33 -15.54
C LEU A 420 -8.86 -12.23 -15.14
N ILE A 421 -8.28 -12.01 -13.94
CA ILE A 421 -7.28 -12.91 -13.36
C ILE A 421 -7.86 -14.33 -13.19
N GLU A 422 -9.05 -14.47 -12.61
CA GLU A 422 -9.72 -15.78 -12.47
C GLU A 422 -10.03 -16.44 -13.82
N ASP A 423 -10.58 -15.71 -14.79
CA ASP A 423 -10.88 -16.22 -16.13
C ASP A 423 -9.60 -16.70 -16.84
N MET A 424 -8.52 -15.90 -16.80
CA MET A 424 -7.23 -16.29 -17.37
C MET A 424 -6.59 -17.49 -16.65
N ILE A 425 -6.64 -17.56 -15.31
CA ILE A 425 -6.17 -18.74 -14.57
C ILE A 425 -7.02 -19.97 -14.95
N SER A 426 -8.36 -19.84 -14.97
CA SER A 426 -9.30 -20.92 -15.30
C SER A 426 -9.12 -21.45 -16.72
N VAL A 427 -8.77 -20.59 -17.68
CA VAL A 427 -8.40 -20.98 -19.06
C VAL A 427 -7.02 -21.64 -19.09
N CYS A 428 -6.01 -21.08 -18.41
CA CYS A 428 -4.67 -21.64 -18.36
C CYS A 428 -4.64 -23.03 -17.69
N SER A 429 -5.37 -23.23 -16.59
CA SER A 429 -5.43 -24.51 -15.85
C SER A 429 -6.15 -25.64 -16.61
N GLN A 430 -6.76 -25.35 -17.76
CA GLN A 430 -7.27 -26.37 -18.70
C GLN A 430 -6.26 -26.76 -19.80
N THR A 431 -5.10 -26.10 -19.84
CA THR A 431 -4.16 -26.12 -20.97
C THR A 431 -2.71 -26.37 -20.53
N PHE A 432 -2.36 -25.96 -19.32
CA PHE A 432 -1.03 -26.09 -18.71
C PHE A 432 -1.08 -26.91 -17.43
N LYS A 433 -0.01 -27.63 -17.13
CA LYS A 433 0.14 -28.49 -15.95
C LYS A 433 0.20 -27.69 -14.66
N THR A 434 1.05 -26.66 -14.66
CA THR A 434 1.24 -25.72 -13.55
C THR A 434 0.78 -24.35 -13.98
N VAL A 435 -0.02 -23.68 -13.15
CA VAL A 435 -0.39 -22.27 -13.30
C VAL A 435 -0.16 -21.56 -11.96
N GLN A 436 0.49 -20.41 -11.98
CA GLN A 436 0.66 -19.53 -10.82
C GLN A 436 0.38 -18.08 -11.23
N TYR A 437 -0.16 -17.28 -10.32
CA TYR A 437 -0.23 -15.82 -10.45
C TYR A 437 0.88 -15.18 -9.59
N ALA A 438 1.53 -14.16 -10.14
CA ALA A 438 2.53 -13.32 -9.49
C ALA A 438 2.23 -11.83 -9.76
N TRP A 439 2.81 -10.91 -9.01
CA TRP A 439 2.60 -9.46 -9.20
C TRP A 439 3.85 -8.63 -8.88
N SER A 440 3.87 -7.38 -9.35
CA SER A 440 4.92 -6.39 -9.08
C SER A 440 4.31 -5.00 -8.86
N SER A 441 4.98 -4.16 -8.07
CA SER A 441 4.69 -2.72 -8.05
C SER A 441 5.23 -2.06 -9.33
N VAL A 442 4.43 -1.14 -9.89
CA VAL A 442 4.79 -0.19 -10.96
C VAL A 442 3.98 1.09 -10.73
N PRO A 443 4.56 2.16 -10.14
CA PRO A 443 3.81 3.34 -9.69
C PRO A 443 2.94 4.04 -10.73
N THR A 444 3.37 4.03 -11.99
CA THR A 444 2.68 4.71 -13.10
C THR A 444 1.53 3.89 -13.70
N TYR A 445 1.33 2.64 -13.25
CA TYR A 445 0.22 1.81 -13.70
C TYR A 445 -1.01 2.05 -12.81
N PRO A 446 -2.24 1.83 -13.31
CA PRO A 446 -3.44 1.90 -12.49
C PRO A 446 -3.30 1.07 -11.21
N SER A 447 -3.59 1.65 -10.04
CA SER A 447 -3.38 1.08 -8.70
C SER A 447 -1.94 0.76 -8.27
N GLY A 448 -0.92 1.22 -9.01
CA GLY A 448 0.49 1.08 -8.63
C GLY A 448 1.07 -0.34 -8.73
N VAL A 449 0.35 -1.29 -9.32
CA VAL A 449 0.75 -2.71 -9.46
C VAL A 449 0.30 -3.32 -10.78
N ILE A 450 0.98 -4.39 -11.20
CA ILE A 450 0.60 -5.25 -12.33
C ILE A 450 0.86 -6.73 -12.01
N GLY A 451 -0.01 -7.60 -12.52
CA GLY A 451 0.03 -9.04 -12.37
C GLY A 451 0.60 -9.78 -13.59
N PHE A 452 1.02 -11.02 -13.35
CA PHE A 452 1.53 -11.95 -14.34
C PHE A 452 0.98 -13.36 -14.07
N ILE A 453 0.61 -14.07 -15.13
CA ILE A 453 0.28 -15.50 -15.08
C ILE A 453 1.46 -16.27 -15.66
N LEU A 454 1.96 -17.21 -14.85
CA LEU A 454 3.10 -18.06 -15.14
C LEU A 454 2.61 -19.50 -15.29
N CYS A 455 2.89 -20.13 -16.44
CA CYS A 455 2.40 -21.47 -16.74
C CYS A 455 3.50 -22.37 -17.27
N SER A 456 3.43 -23.68 -17.00
CA SER A 456 4.33 -24.68 -17.63
C SER A 456 3.56 -25.82 -18.27
N THR A 457 4.05 -26.29 -19.42
CA THR A 457 3.54 -27.49 -20.09
C THR A 457 3.87 -28.77 -19.32
N ASP A 458 3.32 -29.90 -19.75
CA ASP A 458 3.72 -31.22 -19.24
C ASP A 458 5.20 -31.52 -19.51
N GLY A 459 5.88 -32.10 -18.52
CA GLY A 459 7.31 -32.38 -18.57
C GLY A 459 7.95 -32.34 -17.18
N PRO A 460 9.26 -31.98 -17.11
CA PRO A 460 9.96 -31.66 -15.86
C PRO A 460 9.17 -30.71 -14.96
N SER A 461 9.31 -30.86 -13.64
CA SER A 461 8.62 -29.98 -12.69
C SER A 461 9.23 -28.58 -12.71
N VAL A 462 8.39 -27.56 -12.79
CA VAL A 462 8.77 -26.14 -12.75
C VAL A 462 8.31 -25.55 -11.42
N ASP A 463 9.26 -25.17 -10.56
CA ASP A 463 9.01 -24.32 -9.41
C ASP A 463 9.16 -22.85 -9.84
N PHE A 464 8.02 -22.16 -10.02
CA PHE A 464 8.02 -20.75 -10.36
C PHE A 464 8.45 -19.84 -9.19
N LYS A 465 8.35 -20.29 -7.94
CA LYS A 465 8.65 -19.48 -6.75
C LYS A 465 10.14 -19.44 -6.46
N ASN A 466 10.85 -20.56 -6.65
CA ASN A 466 12.28 -20.66 -6.35
C ASN A 466 13.11 -20.67 -7.64
N PRO A 467 13.71 -19.54 -8.06
CA PRO A 467 14.39 -19.44 -9.35
C PRO A 467 15.66 -20.29 -9.37
N ILE A 468 15.67 -21.35 -10.19
CA ILE A 468 16.80 -22.28 -10.33
C ILE A 468 18.05 -21.61 -10.94
N ASN A 469 17.86 -20.55 -11.72
CA ASN A 469 18.90 -19.71 -12.33
C ASN A 469 18.79 -18.28 -11.77
N PRO A 470 19.18 -18.04 -10.50
CA PRO A 470 19.08 -16.71 -9.88
C PRO A 470 20.04 -15.74 -10.58
N ILE A 471 19.54 -14.57 -10.96
CA ILE A 471 20.23 -13.60 -11.83
C ILE A 471 21.58 -13.14 -11.24
N GLU A 472 21.66 -13.08 -9.91
CA GLU A 472 22.83 -12.66 -9.13
C GLU A 472 24.00 -13.67 -9.21
N LYS A 473 23.76 -14.87 -9.73
CA LYS A 473 24.77 -15.94 -9.91
C LYS A 473 25.10 -16.21 -11.38
N LEU A 474 24.58 -15.41 -12.31
CA LEU A 474 24.85 -15.56 -13.74
C LEU A 474 25.98 -14.61 -14.17
N ASP A 475 27.05 -15.17 -14.74
CA ASP A 475 28.24 -14.43 -15.14
C ASP A 475 27.90 -13.27 -16.09
N GLY A 476 28.30 -12.05 -15.71
CA GLY A 476 28.06 -10.82 -16.47
C GLY A 476 26.65 -10.25 -16.40
N ALA A 477 25.68 -10.92 -15.75
CA ALA A 477 24.29 -10.44 -15.71
C ALA A 477 24.13 -9.07 -15.04
N MET A 478 24.84 -8.84 -13.93
CA MET A 478 24.79 -7.57 -13.19
C MET A 478 25.46 -6.38 -13.91
N THR A 479 26.16 -6.62 -15.03
CA THR A 479 26.89 -5.58 -15.80
C THR A 479 26.52 -5.55 -17.28
N TYR A 480 25.56 -6.37 -17.74
CA TYR A 480 25.19 -6.44 -19.15
C TYR A 480 24.30 -5.25 -19.57
N LYS A 481 24.89 -4.30 -20.31
CA LYS A 481 24.29 -3.05 -20.85
C LYS A 481 23.74 -2.06 -19.81
N ARG A 482 23.07 -2.51 -18.73
CA ARG A 482 22.52 -1.70 -17.63
C ARG A 482 22.58 -2.49 -16.31
N GLU A 483 22.59 -1.75 -15.20
CA GLU A 483 22.48 -2.30 -13.84
C GLU A 483 21.05 -2.76 -13.53
N MET A 484 20.91 -3.85 -12.76
CA MET A 484 19.63 -4.38 -12.29
C MET A 484 19.12 -3.57 -11.09
N LYS A 485 17.98 -2.86 -11.26
CA LYS A 485 17.49 -1.88 -10.27
C LYS A 485 16.37 -2.34 -9.33
N PHE A 486 15.66 -3.41 -9.64
CA PHE A 486 14.45 -3.83 -8.91
C PHE A 486 14.39 -5.34 -8.70
N TYR A 487 14.43 -6.10 -9.80
CA TYR A 487 14.34 -7.56 -9.75
C TYR A 487 15.60 -8.16 -9.09
N ASN A 488 15.35 -9.02 -8.11
CA ASN A 488 16.30 -9.89 -7.44
C ASN A 488 15.55 -11.14 -6.95
N SER A 489 16.26 -12.17 -6.50
CA SER A 489 15.71 -13.46 -6.09
C SER A 489 14.74 -13.36 -4.90
N ASP A 490 14.86 -12.37 -4.02
CA ASP A 490 13.94 -12.14 -2.91
C ASP A 490 12.65 -11.46 -3.39
N MET A 491 12.76 -10.46 -4.26
CA MET A 491 11.61 -9.82 -4.91
C MET A 491 10.84 -10.80 -5.81
N HIS A 492 11.56 -11.70 -6.50
CA HIS A 492 10.96 -12.81 -7.26
C HIS A 492 10.11 -13.72 -6.36
N ARG A 493 10.60 -14.09 -5.17
CA ARG A 493 9.80 -14.87 -4.21
C ARG A 493 8.60 -14.07 -3.67
N ALA A 494 8.80 -12.78 -3.38
CA ALA A 494 7.75 -11.88 -2.90
C ALA A 494 6.62 -11.67 -3.91
N ALA A 495 6.90 -11.72 -5.22
CA ALA A 495 5.90 -11.58 -6.28
C ALA A 495 4.76 -12.63 -6.20
N PHE A 496 4.99 -13.79 -5.58
CA PHE A 496 3.97 -14.82 -5.36
C PHE A 496 3.26 -14.72 -3.99
N ALA A 497 3.62 -13.74 -3.16
CA ALA A 497 2.94 -13.48 -1.89
C ALA A 497 1.63 -12.73 -2.19
N LEU A 498 0.52 -13.48 -2.26
CA LEU A 498 -0.78 -12.91 -2.55
C LEU A 498 -1.44 -12.38 -1.27
N PRO A 499 -2.02 -11.17 -1.26
CA PRO A 499 -2.81 -10.66 -0.14
C PRO A 499 -4.01 -11.57 0.21
N THR A 500 -4.44 -11.53 1.47
CA THR A 500 -5.56 -12.34 1.99
C THR A 500 -6.81 -12.22 1.13
N PHE A 501 -7.13 -10.99 0.65
CA PHE A 501 -8.28 -10.79 -0.23
C PHE A 501 -8.17 -11.54 -1.55
N LEU A 502 -7.04 -11.41 -2.27
CA LEU A 502 -6.83 -12.08 -3.54
C LEU A 502 -6.81 -13.60 -3.38
N ARG A 503 -6.27 -14.11 -2.27
CA ARG A 503 -6.33 -15.55 -1.94
C ARG A 503 -7.76 -16.09 -1.87
N ARG A 504 -8.75 -15.30 -1.41
CA ARG A 504 -10.18 -15.72 -1.44
C ARG A 504 -10.63 -16.14 -2.84
N GLU A 505 -10.17 -15.38 -3.81
CA GLU A 505 -10.70 -15.34 -5.17
C GLU A 505 -10.00 -16.42 -5.99
N VAL A 506 -8.67 -16.36 -6.08
CA VAL A 506 -7.90 -17.25 -6.97
C VAL A 506 -7.45 -18.58 -6.35
N ALA A 507 -7.47 -18.77 -5.02
CA ALA A 507 -6.86 -19.97 -4.42
C ALA A 507 -7.52 -21.30 -4.86
N SER A 508 -8.83 -21.30 -5.14
CA SER A 508 -9.53 -22.49 -5.66
C SER A 508 -9.05 -22.90 -7.06
N LEU A 509 -8.54 -21.95 -7.85
CA LEU A 509 -8.04 -22.14 -9.22
C LEU A 509 -6.53 -22.37 -9.29
N LEU A 510 -5.79 -21.96 -8.25
CA LEU A 510 -4.34 -22.15 -8.11
C LEU A 510 -3.94 -23.40 -7.31
N SER A 511 -4.89 -24.05 -6.63
CA SER A 511 -4.65 -25.27 -5.82
C SER A 511 -4.92 -26.58 -6.59
N SER A 512 -5.48 -26.52 -7.79
CA SER A 512 -5.86 -27.69 -8.61
C SER A 512 -4.71 -28.35 -9.39
N SER A 513 -3.45 -27.93 -9.17
CA SER A 513 -2.25 -28.45 -9.83
C SER A 513 -1.34 -29.24 -8.87
N SER A 514 -1.90 -30.26 -8.20
CA SER A 514 -1.20 -31.15 -7.26
C SER A 514 -1.05 -32.58 -7.79
#